data_AF-A0AB39N711-F1
#
_entry.id   AF-A0AB39N711-F1
#
_cell.length_a   1.000
_cell.length_b   1.000
_cell.length_c   1.000
_cell.angle_alpha   90.00
_cell.angle_beta   90.00
_cell.angle_gamma   90.00
#
_symmetry.space_group_name_H-M   'P 1'
#
loop_
_entity.id
_entity.type
_entity.pdbx_description
1 polymer ?
#
loop_
_entity_poly.entity_id
_entity_poly.type
_entity_poly.pdbx_seq_one_letter_code
_entity_poly.pdbx_strand_id
1 'polypeptide(L)'
;MANFLLERTVPLPLDEAWRRLTEWPRHAAAVPLTRIRVTPPEPTREGTLVIARSGVGPLSFDDPMEVTVWQPPGDDSPGLCRLEKRGRVITGWAEIEVRPGPGGRARVVWREEVRVRFLPGVADGVLGRTARYVFGRAVNRLLRTA
;
A
#
# COMPACT_ATOMS: atom_id res chain seq x y z
N MET A 1 -17.40 -3.23 -4.87
CA MET A 1 -15.97 -2.87 -4.79
C MET A 1 -15.89 -1.57 -4.02
N ALA A 2 -14.91 -1.44 -3.14
CA ALA A 2 -14.71 -0.25 -2.34
C ALA A 2 -13.48 0.51 -2.83
N ASN A 3 -13.64 1.83 -3.03
CA ASN A 3 -12.57 2.73 -3.45
C ASN A 3 -12.28 3.74 -2.34
N PHE A 4 -11.01 4.04 -2.09
CA PHE A 4 -10.63 5.12 -1.19
C PHE A 4 -9.32 5.81 -1.56
N LEU A 5 -9.21 7.07 -1.15
CA LEU A 5 -8.07 7.96 -1.37
C LEU A 5 -7.58 8.53 -0.03
N LEU A 6 -6.28 8.40 0.26
CA LEU A 6 -5.64 9.03 1.42
C LEU A 6 -4.58 10.01 0.93
N GLU A 7 -4.60 11.21 1.50
CA GLU A 7 -3.57 12.22 1.22
C GLU A 7 -2.89 12.65 2.51
N ARG A 8 -1.56 12.80 2.47
CA ARG A 8 -0.75 13.28 3.60
C ARG A 8 0.32 14.24 3.09
N THR A 9 0.55 15.32 3.83
CA THR A 9 1.74 16.17 3.64
C THR A 9 2.66 15.97 4.84
N VAL A 10 3.80 15.33 4.61
CA VAL A 10 4.72 14.90 5.68
C VAL A 10 6.01 15.72 5.67
N PRO A 11 6.60 16.01 6.84
CA PRO A 11 7.87 16.72 6.95
C PRO A 11 9.03 15.75 6.68
N LEU A 12 9.02 15.09 5.52
CA LEU A 12 10.07 14.20 5.05
C LEU A 12 10.52 14.64 3.66
N PRO A 13 11.81 14.46 3.33
CA PRO A 13 12.29 14.45 1.95
C PRO A 13 11.50 13.48 1.06
N LEU A 14 11.50 13.74 -0.24
CA LEU A 14 10.74 12.99 -1.25
C LEU A 14 11.14 11.51 -1.29
N ASP A 15 12.44 11.26 -1.37
CA ASP A 15 13.08 9.95 -1.38
C ASP A 15 12.81 9.16 -0.09
N GLU A 16 12.87 9.82 1.07
CA GLU A 16 12.63 9.17 2.35
C GLU A 16 11.16 8.78 2.54
N ALA A 17 10.22 9.63 2.12
CA ALA A 17 8.80 9.27 2.13
C ALA A 17 8.52 8.09 1.19
N TRP A 18 9.11 8.10 -0.01
CA TRP A 18 9.02 6.99 -0.96
C TRP A 18 9.58 5.69 -0.40
N ARG A 19 10.80 5.72 0.13
CA ARG A 19 11.47 4.56 0.74
C ARG A 19 10.59 3.95 1.83
N ARG A 20 10.10 4.75 2.78
CA ARG A 20 9.26 4.25 3.89
C ARG A 20 7.96 3.60 3.44
N LEU A 21 7.35 4.11 2.36
CA LEU A 21 6.09 3.57 1.84
C LEU A 21 6.29 2.29 1.02
N THR A 22 7.45 2.15 0.38
CA THR A 22 7.74 1.04 -0.55
C THR A 22 8.70 -0.01 0.00
N GLU A 23 9.16 0.16 1.24
CA GLU A 23 9.85 -0.88 2.01
C GLU A 23 8.84 -1.93 2.51
N TRP A 24 8.44 -2.83 1.60
CA TRP A 24 7.32 -3.76 1.78
C TRP A 24 7.34 -4.55 3.10
N PRO A 25 8.48 -5.09 3.57
CA PRO A 25 8.50 -5.86 4.83
C PRO A 25 7.95 -5.08 6.03
N ARG A 26 8.07 -3.75 6.04
CA ARG A 26 7.60 -2.90 7.15
C ARG A 26 6.09 -2.81 7.25
N HIS A 27 5.37 -3.11 6.19
CA HIS A 27 3.91 -3.16 6.22
C HIS A 27 3.41 -4.22 7.22
N ALA A 28 4.19 -5.27 7.49
CA ALA A 28 3.87 -6.28 8.51
C ALA A 28 3.78 -5.68 9.94
N ALA A 29 4.53 -4.63 10.24
CA ALA A 29 4.45 -3.94 11.53
C ALA A 29 3.32 -2.90 11.57
N ALA A 30 2.80 -2.51 10.40
CA ALA A 30 1.80 -1.47 10.24
C ALA A 30 0.37 -2.02 10.12
N VAL A 31 0.22 -3.21 9.53
CA VAL A 31 -1.05 -3.91 9.38
C VAL A 31 -1.13 -5.07 10.38
N PRO A 32 -2.11 -5.08 11.30
CA PRO A 32 -2.23 -6.13 12.32
C PRO A 32 -2.38 -7.52 11.70
N LEU A 33 -1.75 -8.52 12.33
CA LEU A 33 -1.85 -9.93 11.94
C LEU A 33 -1.39 -10.21 10.50
N THR A 34 -0.55 -9.33 9.93
CA THR A 34 -0.04 -9.45 8.58
C THR A 34 1.45 -9.77 8.58
N ARG A 35 1.85 -10.71 7.73
CA ARG A 35 3.25 -10.96 7.37
C ARG A 35 3.43 -10.65 5.90
N ILE A 36 4.58 -10.07 5.54
CA ILE A 36 4.91 -9.71 4.16
C ILE A 36 6.06 -10.57 3.67
N ARG A 37 5.96 -11.06 2.44
CA ARG A 37 7.05 -11.69 1.68
C ARG A 37 7.17 -11.00 0.33
N VAL A 38 8.39 -10.85 -0.17
CA VAL A 38 8.67 -10.21 -1.46
C VAL A 38 9.43 -11.19 -2.36
N THR A 39 9.06 -11.27 -3.64
CA THR A 39 9.71 -12.16 -4.59
C THR A 39 9.76 -11.53 -5.99
N PRO A 40 10.94 -11.40 -6.62
CA PRO A 40 12.27 -11.67 -6.04
C PRO A 40 12.56 -10.73 -4.85
N PRO A 41 13.57 -11.04 -4.01
CA PRO A 41 14.08 -10.08 -3.03
C PRO A 41 14.52 -8.78 -3.69
N GLU A 42 14.69 -7.73 -2.88
CA GLU A 42 15.08 -6.38 -3.34
C GLU A 42 16.24 -6.38 -4.36
N PRO A 43 16.28 -5.40 -5.28
CA PRO A 43 15.40 -4.23 -5.38
C PRO A 43 14.03 -4.53 -6.00
N THR A 44 13.02 -3.79 -5.54
CA THR A 44 11.68 -3.80 -6.17
C THR A 44 11.78 -3.29 -7.61
N ARG A 45 11.03 -3.96 -8.49
CA ARG A 45 10.86 -3.63 -9.91
C ARG A 45 9.48 -4.09 -10.40
N GLU A 46 9.09 -3.70 -11.60
CA GLU A 46 7.90 -4.27 -12.25
C GLU A 46 7.99 -5.81 -12.30
N GLY A 47 6.86 -6.48 -12.04
CA GLY A 47 6.76 -7.92 -11.85
C GLY A 47 7.13 -8.42 -10.45
N THR A 48 7.58 -7.56 -9.53
CA THR A 48 7.83 -7.96 -8.13
C THR A 48 6.52 -8.34 -7.46
N LEU A 49 6.50 -9.50 -6.81
CA LEU A 49 5.37 -9.99 -6.04
C LEU A 49 5.53 -9.64 -4.56
N VAL A 50 4.55 -8.93 -4.01
CA VAL A 50 4.41 -8.62 -2.59
C VAL A 50 3.24 -9.43 -2.05
N ILE A 51 3.52 -10.44 -1.23
CA ILE A 51 2.52 -11.34 -0.68
C ILE A 51 2.23 -10.93 0.76
N ALA A 52 1.04 -10.39 0.99
CA ALA A 52 0.54 -10.10 2.33
C ALA A 52 -0.31 -11.26 2.85
N ARG A 53 0.22 -12.00 3.82
CA ARG A 53 -0.52 -13.04 4.52
C ARG A 53 -1.15 -12.47 5.78
N SER A 54 -2.48 -12.44 5.84
CA SER A 54 -3.23 -11.88 6.98
C SER A 54 -4.08 -12.94 7.68
N GLY A 55 -4.11 -12.92 9.01
CA GLY A 55 -4.96 -13.77 9.85
C GLY A 55 -4.22 -14.56 10.92
N VAL A 56 -4.92 -15.47 11.60
CA VAL A 56 -4.38 -16.29 12.71
C VAL A 56 -4.57 -17.78 12.42
N GLY A 57 -3.49 -18.54 12.48
CA GLY A 57 -3.51 -19.99 12.28
C GLY A 57 -4.18 -20.39 10.95
N PRO A 58 -5.15 -21.33 10.95
CA PRO A 58 -5.84 -21.76 9.74
C PRO A 58 -6.77 -20.70 9.13
N LEU A 59 -7.12 -19.63 9.87
CA LEU A 59 -7.98 -18.53 9.39
C LEU A 59 -7.18 -17.43 8.67
N SER A 60 -6.07 -17.80 8.04
CA SER A 60 -5.23 -16.87 7.28
C SER A 60 -5.46 -16.99 5.78
N PHE A 61 -5.33 -15.87 5.07
CA PHE A 61 -5.36 -15.85 3.62
C PHE A 61 -4.19 -15.02 3.08
N ASP A 62 -3.82 -15.29 1.82
CA ASP A 62 -2.81 -14.52 1.10
C ASP A 62 -3.48 -13.50 0.16
N ASP A 63 -2.98 -12.28 0.18
CA ASP A 63 -3.23 -11.20 -0.79
C ASP A 63 -1.94 -10.99 -1.61
N PRO A 64 -1.70 -11.79 -2.66
CA PRO A 64 -0.58 -11.58 -3.58
C PRO A 64 -0.82 -10.34 -4.44
N MET A 65 0.11 -9.40 -4.39
CA MET A 65 0.13 -8.18 -5.20
C MET A 65 1.31 -8.20 -6.15
N GLU A 66 1.08 -7.84 -7.40
CA GLU A 66 2.14 -7.66 -8.39
C GLU A 66 2.39 -6.18 -8.61
N VAL A 67 3.65 -5.75 -8.51
CA VAL A 67 4.06 -4.39 -8.89
C VAL A 67 3.99 -4.28 -10.41
N THR A 68 3.02 -3.54 -10.94
CA THR A 68 2.82 -3.36 -12.38
C THR A 68 3.34 -2.02 -12.90
N VAL A 69 3.58 -1.06 -12.00
CA VAL A 69 4.28 0.18 -12.30
C VAL A 69 5.27 0.43 -11.19
N TRP A 70 6.51 0.74 -11.54
CA TRP A 70 7.55 1.10 -10.58
C TRP A 70 8.41 2.25 -11.09
N GLN A 71 8.15 3.45 -10.56
CA GLN A 71 8.86 4.68 -10.92
C GLN A 71 9.26 5.38 -9.61
N PRO A 72 10.47 5.14 -9.07
CA PRO A 72 10.99 5.90 -7.94
C PRO A 72 11.08 7.40 -8.26
N PRO A 73 10.94 8.29 -7.26
CA PRO A 73 11.08 9.72 -7.48
C PRO A 73 12.51 10.08 -7.89
N GLY A 74 12.64 11.07 -8.75
CA GLY A 74 13.89 11.80 -9.02
C GLY A 74 13.88 13.17 -8.36
N ASP A 75 14.86 14.02 -8.70
CA ASP A 75 15.00 15.35 -8.08
C ASP A 75 13.76 16.24 -8.27
N ASP A 76 13.12 16.17 -9.46
CA ASP A 76 11.93 16.95 -9.81
C ASP A 76 10.73 16.10 -10.28
N SER A 77 10.85 14.76 -10.25
CA SER A 77 9.78 13.86 -10.70
C SER A 77 9.10 13.15 -9.52
N PRO A 78 7.76 13.00 -9.57
CA PRO A 78 7.05 12.23 -8.56
C PRO A 78 7.42 10.75 -8.64
N GLY A 79 7.41 10.07 -7.50
CA GLY A 79 7.43 8.63 -7.43
C GLY A 79 6.03 8.06 -7.63
N LEU A 80 5.91 6.99 -8.42
CA LEU A 80 4.66 6.26 -8.68
C LEU A 80 4.89 4.75 -8.62
N CYS A 81 4.12 4.07 -7.78
CA CYS A 81 4.06 2.62 -7.73
C CYS A 81 2.60 2.16 -7.87
N ARG A 82 2.36 1.16 -8.71
CA ARG A 82 1.05 0.48 -8.82
C ARG A 82 1.20 -1.00 -8.50
N LEU A 83 0.28 -1.51 -7.69
CA LEU A 83 0.17 -2.91 -7.26
C LEU A 83 -1.18 -3.46 -7.71
N GLU A 84 -1.19 -4.53 -8.49
CA GLU A 84 -2.41 -5.26 -8.85
C GLU A 84 -2.60 -6.48 -7.92
N LYS A 85 -3.75 -6.58 -7.25
CA LYS A 85 -4.07 -7.69 -6.33
C LYS A 85 -4.54 -8.89 -7.13
N ARG A 86 -3.72 -9.94 -7.16
CA ARG A 86 -3.93 -11.21 -7.89
C ARG A 86 -4.53 -12.32 -7.02
N GLY A 87 -5.06 -11.97 -5.85
CA GLY A 87 -5.54 -12.92 -4.86
C GLY A 87 -6.87 -13.60 -5.19
N ARG A 88 -7.14 -14.70 -4.49
CA ARG A 88 -8.44 -15.40 -4.57
C ARG A 88 -9.52 -14.73 -3.72
N VAL A 89 -9.11 -14.14 -2.60
CA VAL A 89 -10.01 -13.51 -1.61
C VAL A 89 -10.11 -12.01 -1.85
N ILE A 90 -8.96 -11.36 -2.06
CA ILE A 90 -8.85 -9.93 -2.32
C ILE A 90 -8.42 -9.70 -3.77
N THR A 91 -9.14 -8.83 -4.46
CA THR A 91 -8.82 -8.34 -5.80
C THR A 91 -8.93 -6.83 -5.84
N GLY A 92 -8.44 -6.21 -6.91
CA GLY A 92 -8.39 -4.76 -7.09
C GLY A 92 -6.93 -4.30 -7.22
N TRP A 93 -6.64 -3.07 -6.84
CA TRP A 93 -5.32 -2.47 -7.03
C TRP A 93 -5.02 -1.41 -5.97
N ALA A 94 -3.73 -1.14 -5.77
CA ALA A 94 -3.22 -0.05 -4.95
C ALA A 94 -2.29 0.82 -5.78
N GLU A 95 -2.27 2.12 -5.50
CA GLU A 95 -1.37 3.07 -6.12
C GLU A 95 -0.80 4.00 -5.05
N ILE A 96 0.51 4.17 -5.09
CA ILE A 96 1.28 5.01 -4.19
C ILE A 96 1.97 6.06 -5.04
N GLU A 97 1.62 7.32 -4.81
CA GLU A 97 2.24 8.47 -5.46
C GLU A 97 2.89 9.34 -4.38
N VAL A 98 4.14 9.72 -4.58
CA VAL A 98 4.87 10.64 -3.69
C VAL A 98 5.43 11.76 -4.55
N ARG A 99 5.05 13.00 -4.26
CA ARG A 99 5.39 14.17 -5.07
C ARG A 99 5.91 15.33 -4.22
N PRO A 100 6.68 16.26 -4.81
CA PRO A 100 7.07 17.48 -4.12
C PRO A 100 5.86 18.24 -3.54
N GLY A 101 6.05 18.75 -2.33
CA GLY A 101 5.08 19.53 -1.58
C GLY A 101 5.67 20.84 -1.08
N PRO A 102 4.84 21.71 -0.49
CA PRO A 102 5.26 23.05 -0.07
C PRO A 102 6.32 22.98 1.02
N GLY A 103 7.35 23.84 0.91
CA GLY A 103 8.40 23.96 1.93
C GLY A 103 9.30 22.73 2.06
N GLY A 104 9.62 22.04 0.95
CA GLY A 104 10.50 20.87 0.94
C GLY A 104 9.87 19.59 1.53
N ARG A 105 8.56 19.60 1.75
CA ARG A 105 7.80 18.47 2.31
C ARG A 105 7.36 17.53 1.18
N ALA A 106 7.18 16.25 1.47
CA ALA A 106 6.55 15.32 0.54
C ALA A 106 5.02 15.33 0.67
N ARG A 107 4.33 15.29 -0.48
CA ARG A 107 2.90 14.98 -0.58
C ARG A 107 2.75 13.52 -0.99
N VAL A 108 2.11 12.73 -0.14
CA VAL A 108 1.80 11.32 -0.37
C VAL A 108 0.34 11.20 -0.75
N VAL A 109 0.07 10.48 -1.83
CA VAL A 109 -1.26 10.09 -2.26
C VAL A 109 -1.32 8.56 -2.35
N TRP A 110 -2.29 7.97 -1.66
CA TRP A 110 -2.53 6.54 -1.66
C TRP A 110 -3.94 6.27 -2.17
N ARG A 111 -4.07 5.54 -3.27
CA ARG A 111 -5.35 5.16 -3.87
C ARG A 111 -5.49 3.64 -3.83
N GLU A 112 -6.66 3.16 -3.47
CA GLU A 112 -6.96 1.73 -3.45
C GLU A 112 -8.35 1.46 -4.00
N GLU A 113 -8.42 0.43 -4.82
CA GLU A 113 -9.63 -0.32 -5.10
C GLU A 113 -9.52 -1.70 -4.44
N VAL A 114 -10.49 -2.05 -3.62
CA VAL A 114 -10.51 -3.35 -2.94
C VAL A 114 -11.86 -4.03 -3.11
N ARG A 115 -11.82 -5.31 -3.48
CA ARG A 115 -12.99 -6.20 -3.48
C ARG A 115 -12.65 -7.45 -2.70
N VAL A 116 -13.55 -7.82 -1.78
CA VAL A 116 -13.49 -9.11 -1.09
C VAL A 116 -14.50 -10.05 -1.74
N ARG A 117 -14.02 -11.15 -2.35
CA ARG A 117 -14.81 -12.01 -3.24
C ARG A 117 -16.11 -12.54 -2.62
N PHE A 118 -16.10 -12.85 -1.33
CA PHE A 118 -17.24 -13.42 -0.61
C PHE A 118 -18.09 -12.39 0.14
N LEU A 119 -17.73 -11.10 0.05
CA LEU A 119 -18.47 -10.04 0.72
C LEU A 119 -19.55 -9.47 -0.23
N PRO A 120 -20.84 -9.44 0.17
CA PRO A 120 -21.89 -8.82 -0.63
C PRO A 120 -21.64 -7.33 -0.87
N GLY A 121 -22.04 -6.83 -2.05
CA GLY A 121 -21.81 -5.43 -2.43
C GLY A 121 -22.49 -4.41 -1.49
N VAL A 122 -23.57 -4.78 -0.81
CA VAL A 122 -24.21 -3.92 0.21
C VAL A 122 -23.28 -3.57 1.38
N ALA A 123 -22.24 -4.38 1.63
CA ALA A 123 -21.24 -4.13 2.64
C ALA A 123 -20.03 -3.32 2.12
N ASP A 124 -19.99 -2.95 0.83
CA ASP A 124 -18.87 -2.19 0.24
C ASP A 124 -18.62 -0.86 0.96
N GLY A 125 -19.68 -0.18 1.43
CA GLY A 125 -19.54 1.06 2.20
C GLY A 125 -18.81 0.87 3.53
N VAL A 126 -19.11 -0.23 4.24
CA VAL A 126 -18.44 -0.59 5.50
C VAL A 126 -17.01 -1.04 5.23
N LEU A 127 -16.81 -1.85 4.18
CA LEU A 127 -15.49 -2.28 3.72
C LEU A 127 -14.60 -1.06 3.41
N GLY A 128 -15.09 -0.10 2.63
CA GLY A 128 -14.35 1.10 2.26
C GLY A 128 -13.96 1.95 3.46
N ARG A 129 -14.87 2.17 4.42
CA ARG A 129 -14.56 2.92 5.66
C ARG A 129 -13.51 2.19 6.52
N THR A 130 -13.67 0.87 6.66
CA THR A 130 -12.74 0.05 7.45
C THR A 130 -11.36 0.01 6.82
N ALA A 131 -11.29 -0.24 5.51
CA ALA A 131 -10.05 -0.22 4.75
C ALA A 131 -9.37 1.15 4.84
N ARG A 132 -10.10 2.25 4.57
CA ARG A 132 -9.59 3.62 4.70
C ARG A 132 -8.98 3.88 6.09
N TYR A 133 -9.63 3.41 7.16
CA TYR A 133 -9.11 3.56 8.52
C TYR A 133 -7.82 2.76 8.74
N VAL A 134 -7.82 1.47 8.40
CA VAL A 134 -6.66 0.58 8.59
C VAL A 134 -5.46 1.05 7.78
N PHE A 135 -5.65 1.29 6.47
CA PHE A 135 -4.58 1.79 5.60
C PHE A 135 -4.15 3.21 5.98
N GLY A 136 -5.08 4.07 6.42
CA GLY A 136 -4.75 5.39 6.96
C GLY A 136 -3.83 5.31 8.18
N ARG A 137 -4.08 4.36 9.08
CA ARG A 137 -3.20 4.08 10.23
C ARG A 137 -1.86 3.49 9.79
N ALA A 138 -1.86 2.57 8.83
CA ALA A 138 -0.65 1.93 8.33
C ALA A 138 0.28 2.96 7.66
N VAL A 139 -0.24 3.77 6.74
CA VAL A 139 0.49 4.88 6.09
C VAL A 139 1.04 5.85 7.13
N ASN A 140 0.24 6.24 8.12
CA ASN A 140 0.72 7.11 9.20
C ASN A 140 1.85 6.47 10.01
N ARG A 141 1.80 5.16 10.26
CA ARG A 141 2.86 4.45 11.00
C ARG A 141 4.14 4.40 10.17
N LEU A 142 4.04 3.93 8.92
CA LEU A 142 5.17 3.83 7.99
C LEU A 142 5.88 5.16 7.82
N LEU A 143 5.14 6.25 7.66
CA LEU A 143 5.72 7.59 7.49
C LEU A 143 6.35 8.14 8.79
N ARG A 144 5.95 7.68 9.97
CA ARG A 144 6.51 8.17 11.24
C ARG A 144 7.77 7.44 11.67
N THR A 145 7.87 6.15 11.39
CA THR A 145 9.03 5.33 11.76
C THR A 145 10.05 5.34 10.62
N ALA A 146 11.35 5.35 10.92
CA ALA A 146 12.41 5.22 9.92
C ALA A 146 12.71 3.78 9.57
#